data_AF-A0A6C0J1L5-F1
#
_entry.id   AF-A0A6C0J1L5-F1
#
_cell.length_a   1.000
_cell.length_b   1.000
_cell.length_c   1.000
_cell.angle_alpha   90.00
_cell.angle_beta   90.00
_cell.angle_gamma   90.00
#
_symmetry.space_group_name_H-M   'P 1'
#
loop_
_entity.id
_entity.type
_entity.pdbx_description
1 polymer ?
#
loop_
_entity_poly.entity_id
_entity_poly.type
_entity_poly.pdbx_seq_one_letter_code
_entity_poly.pdbx_strand_id
1 'polypeptide(L)'
;SKFNQPIGDWNTSNVTKMQEMFSGASQFESDIRRWTVIKSTNLKSMFQEAKRFKRKYRVGDTPRYTFFNQNQKLALTTIQKFLSISGI
;
A
#
# COMPACT_ATOMS: atom_id res chain seq x y z
N SER A 1 15.07 2.26 -12.36
CA SER A 1 14.37 3.52 -12.72
C SER A 1 14.56 4.58 -11.62
N LYS A 2 14.61 5.87 -11.98
CA LYS A 2 14.65 7.03 -11.05
C LYS A 2 13.26 7.52 -10.61
N PHE A 3 12.20 6.83 -10.99
CA PHE A 3 10.83 7.26 -10.69
C PHE A 3 10.57 7.31 -9.17
N ASN A 4 10.19 8.49 -8.66
CA ASN A 4 9.83 8.73 -7.27
C ASN A 4 8.92 9.97 -7.15
N GLN A 5 7.70 9.87 -7.68
CA GLN A 5 6.73 10.97 -7.71
C GLN A 5 5.69 10.83 -6.58
N PRO A 6 5.15 11.94 -6.05
CA PRO A 6 4.13 11.92 -5.00
C PRO A 6 2.79 11.43 -5.55
N ILE A 7 2.59 10.11 -5.57
CA ILE A 7 1.41 9.44 -6.13
C ILE A 7 0.47 8.88 -5.05
N GLY A 8 0.66 9.28 -3.80
CA GLY A 8 -0.09 8.73 -2.65
C GLY A 8 -1.59 8.95 -2.72
N ASP A 9 -2.03 10.00 -3.43
CA ASP A 9 -3.43 10.42 -3.53
C ASP A 9 -4.15 9.91 -4.78
N TRP A 10 -3.52 9.04 -5.56
CA TRP A 10 -4.17 8.43 -6.72
C TRP A 10 -5.35 7.55 -6.31
N ASN A 11 -6.47 7.71 -7.02
CA ASN A 11 -7.61 6.80 -6.89
C ASN A 11 -7.34 5.52 -7.71
N THR A 12 -7.13 4.41 -7.02
CA THR A 12 -6.86 3.10 -7.64
C THR A 12 -8.02 2.11 -7.51
N SER A 13 -9.21 2.56 -7.08
CA SER A 13 -10.34 1.67 -6.73
C SER A 13 -10.79 0.73 -7.86
N ASN A 14 -10.57 1.14 -9.11
CA ASN A 14 -10.97 0.41 -10.30
C ASN A 14 -9.81 -0.36 -10.97
N VAL A 15 -8.60 -0.31 -10.40
CA VAL A 15 -7.41 -0.92 -11.00
C VAL A 15 -7.32 -2.39 -10.58
N THR A 16 -7.46 -3.29 -11.56
CA THR A 16 -7.45 -4.75 -11.36
C THR A 16 -6.09 -5.40 -11.63
N LYS A 17 -5.17 -4.69 -12.30
CA LYS A 17 -3.84 -5.16 -12.66
C LYS A 17 -2.78 -4.17 -12.20
N MET A 18 -2.01 -4.55 -11.17
CA MET A 18 -0.89 -3.76 -10.64
C MET A 18 0.42 -4.57 -10.60
N GLN A 19 0.44 -5.72 -11.31
CA GLN A 19 1.64 -6.54 -11.37
C GLN A 19 2.80 -5.73 -11.92
N GLU A 20 3.98 -5.89 -11.31
CA GLU A 20 5.24 -5.27 -11.73
C GLU A 20 5.25 -3.73 -11.84
N MET A 21 4.22 -3.02 -11.35
CA MET A 21 4.07 -1.55 -11.52
C MET A 21 5.30 -0.74 -11.06
N PHE A 22 6.00 -1.20 -10.02
CA PHE A 22 7.24 -0.59 -9.53
C PHE A 22 8.44 -1.55 -9.61
N SER A 23 8.37 -2.57 -10.47
CA SER A 23 9.47 -3.49 -10.71
C SER A 23 10.70 -2.71 -11.21
N GLY A 24 11.85 -2.90 -10.55
CA GLY A 24 13.09 -2.19 -10.87
C GLY A 24 13.10 -0.69 -10.50
N ALA A 25 12.06 -0.18 -9.82
CA ALA A 25 12.02 1.19 -9.32
C ALA A 25 12.85 1.33 -8.01
N SER A 26 14.15 1.11 -8.12
CA SER A 26 15.08 1.05 -6.97
C SER A 26 15.13 2.32 -6.12
N GLN A 27 14.74 3.48 -6.69
CA GLN A 27 14.67 4.76 -5.99
C GLN A 27 13.28 5.13 -5.44
N PHE A 28 12.23 4.36 -5.76
CA PHE A 28 10.87 4.67 -5.33
C PHE A 28 10.70 4.55 -3.81
N GLU A 29 10.07 5.54 -3.17
CA GLU A 29 9.84 5.56 -1.72
C GLU A 29 8.56 6.28 -1.26
N SER A 30 7.72 6.69 -2.21
CA SER A 30 6.47 7.40 -1.95
C SER A 30 5.48 6.54 -1.15
N ASP A 31 4.70 7.17 -0.26
CA ASP A 31 3.68 6.45 0.52
C ASP A 31 2.42 6.24 -0.32
N ILE A 32 2.10 4.97 -0.58
CA ILE A 32 0.93 4.54 -1.36
C ILE A 32 -0.03 3.68 -0.54
N ARG A 33 0.12 3.66 0.79
CA ARG A 33 -0.77 2.88 1.69
C ARG A 33 -2.20 3.42 1.73
N ARG A 34 -2.47 4.57 1.10
CA ARG A 34 -3.80 5.15 0.90
C ARG A 34 -4.53 4.59 -0.33
N TRP A 35 -3.82 3.91 -1.21
CA TRP A 35 -4.42 3.30 -2.40
C TRP A 35 -5.44 2.24 -2.01
N THR A 36 -6.53 2.20 -2.78
CA THR A 36 -7.56 1.18 -2.66
C THR A 36 -7.26 0.02 -3.59
N VAL A 37 -7.09 -1.16 -3.00
CA VAL A 37 -6.86 -2.42 -3.71
C VAL A 37 -7.93 -3.41 -3.30
N ILE A 38 -8.53 -4.09 -4.28
CA ILE A 38 -9.52 -5.15 -4.05
C ILE A 38 -8.85 -6.52 -4.07
N LYS A 39 -9.48 -7.53 -3.45
CA LYS A 39 -8.90 -8.87 -3.29
C LYS A 39 -8.54 -9.54 -4.64
N SER A 40 -9.25 -9.22 -5.71
CA SER A 40 -9.02 -9.74 -7.06
C SER A 40 -7.91 -9.01 -7.83
N THR A 41 -7.35 -7.93 -7.29
CA THR A 41 -6.25 -7.20 -7.96
C THR A 41 -4.99 -8.07 -8.00
N ASN A 42 -4.38 -8.17 -9.17
CA ASN A 42 -3.08 -8.84 -9.32
C ASN A 42 -1.94 -7.91 -8.85
N LEU A 43 -1.23 -8.33 -7.80
CA LEU A 43 -0.12 -7.60 -7.17
C LEU A 43 1.25 -8.26 -7.39
N LYS A 44 1.33 -9.29 -8.23
CA LYS A 44 2.54 -10.10 -8.40
C LYS A 44 3.75 -9.22 -8.73
N SER A 45 4.84 -9.41 -8.01
CA SER A 45 6.12 -8.73 -8.24
C SER A 45 6.05 -7.20 -8.31
N MET A 46 5.01 -6.57 -7.74
CA MET A 46 4.79 -5.12 -7.83
C MET A 46 6.01 -4.31 -7.34
N PHE A 47 6.76 -4.82 -6.36
CA PHE A 47 7.96 -4.18 -5.79
C PHE A 47 9.25 -4.99 -6.00
N GLN A 48 9.27 -5.88 -6.99
CA GLN A 48 10.50 -6.59 -7.36
C GLN A 48 11.62 -5.57 -7.62
N GLU A 49 12.79 -5.74 -6.99
CA GLU A 49 13.91 -4.78 -7.06
C GLU A 49 13.63 -3.32 -6.61
N ALA A 50 12.46 -3.00 -6.03
CA ALA A 50 12.16 -1.70 -5.43
C ALA A 50 12.79 -1.56 -4.03
N LYS A 51 14.13 -1.60 -3.99
CA LYS A 51 14.94 -1.77 -2.76
C LYS A 51 14.62 -0.74 -1.67
N ARG A 52 14.52 0.54 -2.01
CA ARG A 52 14.23 1.61 -1.03
C ARG A 52 12.84 1.46 -0.42
N PHE A 53 11.83 1.21 -1.24
CA PHE A 53 10.46 0.98 -0.78
C PHE A 53 10.36 -0.23 0.16
N LYS A 54 10.89 -1.39 -0.26
CA LYS A 54 10.89 -2.62 0.56
C LYS A 54 11.58 -2.42 1.91
N ARG A 55 12.71 -1.71 1.94
CA ARG A 55 13.41 -1.35 3.18
C ARG A 55 12.59 -0.44 4.09
N LYS A 56 11.94 0.59 3.52
CA LYS A 56 11.15 1.59 4.27
C LYS A 56 9.91 0.98 4.91
N TYR A 57 9.19 0.13 4.18
CA TYR A 57 7.90 -0.41 4.61
C TYR A 57 7.94 -1.88 5.04
N ARG A 58 9.11 -2.54 5.01
CA ARG A 58 9.32 -3.95 5.40
C ARG A 58 8.38 -4.93 4.67
N VAL A 59 8.19 -4.72 3.37
CA VAL A 59 7.36 -5.57 2.50
C VAL A 59 8.22 -6.46 1.61
N GLY A 60 7.70 -7.63 1.24
CA GLY A 60 8.27 -8.49 0.21
C GLY A 60 7.98 -7.96 -1.20
N ASP A 61 8.41 -8.72 -2.23
CA ASP A 61 8.23 -8.34 -3.64
C ASP A 61 6.76 -8.24 -4.07
N THR A 62 5.90 -9.04 -3.43
CA THR A 62 4.45 -9.02 -3.62
C THR A 62 3.78 -8.50 -2.35
N PRO A 63 3.21 -7.28 -2.37
CA PRO A 63 2.51 -6.73 -1.21
C PRO A 63 1.21 -7.49 -0.93
N ARG A 64 0.80 -7.55 0.34
CA ARG A 64 -0.51 -8.08 0.74
C ARG A 64 -1.56 -6.97 0.63
N TYR A 65 -2.81 -7.30 0.33
CA TYR A 65 -3.89 -6.30 0.29
C TYR A 65 -4.05 -5.50 1.61
N THR A 66 -3.63 -6.08 2.74
CA THR A 66 -3.61 -5.43 4.07
C THR A 66 -2.56 -4.33 4.22
N PHE A 67 -1.57 -4.28 3.33
CA PHE A 67 -0.63 -3.16 3.23
C PHE A 67 -1.34 -1.90 2.70
N PHE A 68 -2.25 -2.10 1.75
CA PHE A 68 -3.09 -1.05 1.19
C PHE A 68 -4.24 -0.72 2.12
N ASN A 69 -4.80 0.48 1.97
CA ASN A 69 -5.83 1.02 2.84
C ASN A 69 -5.45 1.10 4.35
N GLN A 70 -4.16 1.01 4.72
CA GLN A 70 -3.75 1.02 6.13
C GLN A 70 -4.08 2.35 6.82
N ASN A 71 -3.91 3.47 6.12
CA ASN A 71 -4.22 4.80 6.65
C ASN A 71 -5.74 5.04 6.80
N GLN A 72 -6.59 4.35 6.03
CA GLN A 72 -8.03 4.36 6.23
C GLN A 72 -8.46 3.44 7.37
N LYS A 73 -7.80 2.29 7.53
CA LYS A 73 -8.07 1.36 8.64
C LYS A 73 -7.74 1.96 10.00
N LEU A 74 -6.69 2.78 10.10
CA LEU A 74 -6.32 3.50 11.33
C LEU A 74 -7.46 4.40 11.84
N ALA A 75 -8.23 5.03 10.95
CA ALA A 75 -9.41 5.82 11.36
C ALA A 75 -10.53 4.94 11.97
N LEU A 76 -10.74 3.73 11.43
CA LEU A 76 -11.75 2.78 11.92
C LEU A 76 -11.33 2.10 13.23
N THR A 77 -10.04 1.80 13.41
CA THR A 77 -9.55 1.18 14.66
C THR A 77 -9.47 2.16 15.82
N THR A 78 -9.32 3.47 15.57
CA THR A 78 -9.41 4.48 16.64
C THR A 78 -10.81 4.51 17.24
N ILE A 79 -11.85 4.39 16.42
CA ILE A 79 -13.25 4.34 16.87
C ILE A 79 -13.54 3.03 17.62
N GLN A 80 -13.12 1.87 17.09
CA GLN A 80 -13.29 0.58 17.79
C GLN A 80 -12.53 0.53 19.12
N LYS A 81 -11.33 1.13 19.18
CA LYS A 81 -10.56 1.26 20.42
C LYS A 81 -11.27 2.19 21.41
N PHE A 82 -11.87 3.29 20.96
CA PHE A 82 -12.67 4.17 21.81
C PHE A 82 -13.87 3.44 22.43
N LEU A 83 -14.60 2.66 21.63
CA LEU A 83 -15.75 1.85 22.08
C LEU A 83 -15.34 0.78 23.10
N SER A 84 -14.21 0.11 22.89
CA SER A 84 -13.72 -0.91 23.83
C SER A 84 -13.26 -0.37 25.19
N ILE A 85 -12.99 0.94 25.31
CA ILE A 85 -12.56 1.59 26.56
C ILE A 85 -13.74 2.29 27.25
N SER A 86 -14.78 2.70 26.51
CA SER A 86 -15.98 3.36 27.06
C SER A 86 -17.00 2.39 27.67
N GLY A 87 -16.80 1.08 27.58
CA GLY A 87 -17.69 0.08 28.19
C GLY A 87 -19.10 0.05 27.58
N ILE A 88 -19.22 0.40 26.29
CA ILE A 88 -20.44 0.17 25.47
C ILE A 88 -20.15 -0.99 24.53
#